data_AF-A0A1Y1ZUS3-F1
#
_entry.id   AF-A0A1Y1ZUS3-F1
#
_cell.length_a   1.000
_cell.length_b   1.000
_cell.length_c   1.000
_cell.angle_alpha   90.00
_cell.angle_beta   90.00
_cell.angle_gamma   90.00
#
_symmetry.space_group_name_H-M   'P 1'
#
loop_
_entity.id
_entity.type
_entity.pdbx_description
1 polymer ?
#
loop_
_entity_poly.entity_id
_entity_poly.type
_entity_poly.pdbx_seq_one_letter_code
_entity_poly.pdbx_strand_id
1 'polypeptide(L)'
;MFELLSSFENRIRNISLSAFIWNEGSSMQRSQSGVLLSLLHELLSKHRMLSFQLLVISSGSVRGVPSDWSRLDLERTFVETLHTCSGSMCLFIDGLDEIDRKIEGGLPSLLSLISTLKDTPGLKICVASRPELQIQDELASFPRLLLQELTRADIYSYTLGDIITVEHANDWLVSTSPPAFAQEPIPQLADIIVTKAEGVFLWVHLVLSGIRNGLVNYDSWDMLMERIEALPSELNELYETIWRRFSGENPLYQHRAALYFNLLNFDWFSGMPFLQLMFASDSPSQKPVLGDGVRFSAKNLITACEILHRQLWARCGGFVEVIQGGNSARIPGGHQSEEAMLFSKLEYFRHYRVKFIHRSAHEFLTKTTEGRKILGYDENPAANHVFALVLA
;
A
#
# COMPACT_ATOMS: atom_id res chain seq x y z
N MET A 1 -9.84 8.38 19.32
CA MET A 1 -9.46 9.57 18.53
C MET A 1 -10.57 10.62 18.50
N PHE A 2 -11.81 10.26 18.14
CA PHE A 2 -12.97 11.17 18.19
C PHE A 2 -13.24 11.78 19.58
N GLU A 3 -13.02 11.05 20.68
CA GLU A 3 -13.18 11.60 22.04
C GLU A 3 -12.01 12.49 22.51
N LEU A 4 -10.80 12.33 21.94
CA LEU A 4 -9.69 13.26 22.17
C LEU A 4 -9.85 14.55 21.34
N LEU A 5 -10.66 14.46 20.28
CA LEU A 5 -11.05 15.57 19.42
C LEU A 5 -12.39 16.21 19.83
N SER A 6 -13.23 15.57 20.65
CA SER A 6 -14.52 16.14 21.06
C SER A 6 -14.38 17.38 21.95
N SER A 7 -13.23 17.55 22.60
CA SER A 7 -12.89 18.80 23.29
C SER A 7 -12.64 19.98 22.32
N PHE A 8 -12.56 19.74 21.00
CA PHE A 8 -12.40 20.77 19.97
C PHE A 8 -13.72 21.32 19.41
N GLU A 9 -14.88 20.76 19.78
CA GLU A 9 -16.17 21.18 19.21
C GLU A 9 -16.69 22.53 19.75
N ASN A 10 -15.99 23.17 20.70
CA ASN A 10 -16.38 24.48 21.20
C ASN A 10 -15.52 25.64 20.65
N ARG A 11 -16.01 26.20 19.53
CA ARG A 11 -16.00 27.65 19.17
C ARG A 11 -14.68 28.41 18.95
N ILE A 12 -13.59 27.80 18.45
CA ILE A 12 -12.44 28.56 17.92
C ILE A 12 -11.97 27.95 16.59
N ARG A 13 -11.51 28.76 15.63
CA ARG A 13 -10.94 28.30 14.34
C ARG A 13 -9.77 27.35 14.63
N ASN A 14 -9.99 26.05 14.44
CA ASN A 14 -8.97 25.04 14.68
C ASN A 14 -8.10 24.89 13.42
N ILE A 15 -6.79 25.10 13.55
CA ILE A 15 -5.84 24.94 12.45
C ILE A 15 -5.25 23.52 12.56
N SER A 16 -5.39 22.71 11.52
CA SER A 16 -4.69 21.42 11.43
C SER A 16 -3.57 21.57 10.41
N LEU A 17 -2.33 21.19 10.77
CA LEU A 17 -1.18 21.15 9.88
C LEU A 17 -0.65 19.72 9.79
N SER A 18 -0.22 19.31 8.61
CA SER A 18 0.33 17.97 8.40
C SER A 18 1.67 18.00 7.68
N ALA A 19 2.58 17.11 8.09
CA ALA A 19 3.81 16.81 7.38
C ALA A 19 4.01 15.30 7.31
N PHE A 20 4.49 14.83 6.16
CA PHE A 20 4.73 13.42 5.89
C PHE A 20 6.20 13.27 5.51
N ILE A 21 6.92 12.49 6.31
CA ILE A 21 8.32 12.15 6.05
C ILE A 21 8.32 10.89 5.21
N TRP A 22 9.11 10.90 4.15
CA TRP A 22 9.17 9.77 3.24
C TRP A 22 10.61 9.44 2.87
N ASN A 23 11.10 8.28 3.31
CA ASN A 23 12.50 7.86 3.13
C ASN A 23 12.86 7.67 1.64
N GLU A 24 11.91 7.21 0.82
CA GLU A 24 12.08 7.08 -0.64
C GLU A 24 11.83 8.39 -1.39
N GLY A 25 11.44 9.44 -0.68
CA GLY A 25 11.32 10.77 -1.24
C GLY A 25 12.68 11.38 -1.59
N SER A 26 12.61 12.56 -2.19
CA SER A 26 13.78 13.42 -2.37
C SER A 26 14.47 13.71 -1.04
N SER A 27 15.74 14.13 -1.08
CA SER A 27 16.48 14.56 0.12
C SER A 27 15.73 15.62 0.94
N MET A 28 14.89 16.44 0.30
CA MET A 28 14.03 17.41 0.97
C MET A 28 12.88 16.72 1.73
N GLN A 29 12.20 15.74 1.12
CA GLN A 29 11.06 15.04 1.75
C GLN A 29 11.43 14.20 2.98
N ARG A 30 12.72 13.92 3.17
CA ARG A 30 13.25 13.17 4.32
C ARG A 30 14.13 14.01 5.24
N SER A 31 14.12 15.34 5.10
CA SER A 31 14.88 16.26 5.97
C SER A 31 13.98 17.07 6.91
N GLN A 32 14.57 17.64 7.96
CA GLN A 32 13.84 18.52 8.87
C GLN A 32 13.40 19.81 8.17
N SER A 33 14.21 20.34 7.25
CA SER A 33 13.85 21.48 6.41
C SER A 33 12.60 21.19 5.57
N GLY A 34 12.46 19.98 5.01
CA GLY A 34 11.25 19.60 4.28
C GLY A 34 10.01 19.58 5.16
N VAL A 35 10.11 19.01 6.36
CA VAL A 35 9.03 19.02 7.36
C VAL A 35 8.61 20.46 7.66
N LEU A 36 9.57 21.32 8.01
CA LEU A 36 9.30 22.72 8.35
C LEU A 36 8.69 23.49 7.17
N LEU A 37 9.21 23.30 5.95
CA LEU A 37 8.67 23.93 4.74
C LEU A 37 7.24 23.50 4.46
N SER A 38 6.92 22.21 4.58
CA SER A 38 5.55 21.70 4.42
C SER A 38 4.60 22.33 5.44
N LEU A 39 5.01 22.41 6.70
CA LEU A 39 4.19 23.00 7.78
C LEU A 39 4.02 24.51 7.62
N LEU A 40 5.09 25.23 7.29
CA LEU A 40 5.07 26.66 6.96
C LEU A 40 4.14 26.93 5.78
N HIS A 41 4.28 26.16 4.70
CA HIS A 41 3.42 26.30 3.53
C HIS A 41 1.95 26.04 3.86
N GLU A 42 1.63 24.97 4.60
CA GLU A 42 0.26 24.70 5.04
C GLU A 42 -0.29 25.84 5.91
N LEU A 43 0.49 26.34 6.85
CA LEU A 43 0.08 27.41 7.75
C LEU A 43 -0.22 28.71 6.99
N LEU A 44 0.69 29.11 6.10
CA LEU A 44 0.58 30.35 5.33
C LEU A 44 -0.50 30.28 4.24
N SER A 45 -0.70 29.11 3.62
CA SER A 45 -1.76 28.91 2.64
C SER A 45 -3.16 29.01 3.28
N LYS A 46 -3.30 28.52 4.52
CA LYS A 46 -4.54 28.63 5.32
C LYS A 46 -4.76 30.05 5.88
N HIS A 47 -3.69 30.81 6.10
CA HIS A 47 -3.74 32.15 6.69
C HIS A 47 -2.92 33.20 5.91
N ARG A 48 -3.45 33.62 4.75
CA ARG A 48 -2.81 34.63 3.87
C ARG A 48 -2.46 35.97 4.54
N MET A 49 -3.10 36.33 5.65
CA MET A 49 -2.72 37.53 6.40
C MET A 49 -1.35 37.39 7.09
N LEU A 50 -0.98 36.17 7.48
CA LEU A 50 0.32 35.87 8.08
C LEU A 50 1.45 35.94 7.05
N SER A 51 1.19 35.60 5.78
CA SER A 51 2.22 35.73 4.74
C SER A 51 2.64 37.19 4.53
N PHE A 52 1.73 38.15 4.69
CA PHE A 52 2.08 39.57 4.64
C PHE A 52 2.92 40.00 5.85
N GLN A 53 2.65 39.47 7.04
CA GLN A 53 3.45 39.77 8.24
C GLN A 53 4.86 39.16 8.13
N LEU A 54 4.99 37.94 7.61
CA LEU A 54 6.29 37.32 7.37
C LEU A 54 7.14 38.06 6.34
N LEU A 55 6.55 38.59 5.28
CA LEU A 55 7.25 39.43 4.30
C LEU A 55 7.85 40.70 4.95
N VAL A 56 7.18 41.25 5.96
CA VAL A 56 7.65 42.41 6.73
C VAL A 56 8.78 42.02 7.70
N ILE A 57 8.66 40.86 8.35
CA ILE A 57 9.66 40.37 9.33
C ILE A 57 10.96 39.90 8.63
N SER A 58 10.85 39.35 7.42
CA SER A 58 11.98 38.74 6.68
C SER A 58 12.92 39.74 5.99
N SER A 59 12.89 41.02 6.39
CA SER A 59 13.76 42.10 5.85
C SER A 59 13.76 42.24 4.32
N GLY A 60 12.63 41.94 3.66
CA GLY A 60 12.47 42.16 2.21
C GLY A 60 13.28 41.24 1.29
N SER A 61 13.96 40.20 1.82
CA SER A 61 14.57 39.17 0.97
C SER A 61 13.48 38.22 0.48
N VAL A 62 13.20 38.25 -0.83
CA VAL A 62 12.24 37.32 -1.46
C VAL A 62 12.87 35.93 -1.48
N ARG A 63 12.56 35.12 -0.47
CA ARG A 63 12.91 33.69 -0.48
C ARG A 63 11.88 32.95 -1.33
N GLY A 64 12.22 32.76 -2.60
CA GLY A 64 11.30 32.24 -3.61
C GLY A 64 11.38 30.72 -3.78
N VAL A 65 12.49 30.11 -3.38
CA VAL A 65 12.72 28.67 -3.53
C VAL A 65 13.16 28.01 -2.22
N PRO A 66 12.88 26.70 -2.02
CA PRO A 66 13.29 25.96 -0.82
C PRO A 66 14.76 26.11 -0.44
N SER A 67 15.66 26.19 -1.42
CA SER A 67 17.11 26.32 -1.21
C SER A 67 17.55 27.64 -0.61
N ASP A 68 16.70 28.67 -0.61
CA ASP A 68 17.00 29.98 -0.02
C ASP A 68 16.94 29.96 1.52
N TRP A 69 16.41 28.87 2.09
CA TRP A 69 16.17 28.75 3.52
C TRP A 69 17.18 27.82 4.18
N SER A 70 17.88 28.33 5.21
CA SER A 70 18.59 27.46 6.14
C SER A 70 17.60 26.78 7.09
N ARG A 71 17.94 25.57 7.56
CA ARG A 71 17.17 24.84 8.58
C ARG A 71 16.84 25.71 9.80
N LEU A 72 17.84 26.47 10.30
CA LEU A 72 17.70 27.35 11.45
C LEU A 72 16.75 28.52 11.19
N ASP A 73 16.78 29.07 9.97
CA ASP A 73 15.82 30.12 9.60
C ASP A 73 14.40 29.55 9.51
N LEU A 74 14.22 28.36 8.93
CA LEU A 74 12.91 27.71 8.86
C LEU A 74 12.33 27.45 10.24
N GLU A 75 13.15 26.92 11.14
CA GLU A 75 12.77 26.64 12.52
C GLU A 75 12.34 27.93 13.23
N ARG A 76 13.16 28.98 13.17
CA ARG A 76 12.84 30.28 13.75
C ARG A 76 11.56 30.85 13.17
N THR A 77 11.45 30.91 11.85
CA THR A 77 10.30 31.47 11.15
C THR A 77 9.03 30.68 11.46
N PHE A 78 9.10 29.36 11.53
CA PHE A 78 7.94 28.54 11.89
C PHE A 78 7.47 28.82 13.31
N VAL A 79 8.38 28.83 14.29
CA VAL A 79 8.06 29.14 15.69
C VAL A 79 7.47 30.54 15.83
N GLU A 80 8.06 31.55 15.21
CA GLU A 80 7.54 32.92 15.21
C GLU A 80 6.14 33.00 14.59
N THR A 81 5.93 32.33 13.46
CA THR A 81 4.63 32.29 12.78
C THR A 81 3.58 31.60 13.65
N LEU A 82 3.94 30.49 14.29
CA LEU A 82 3.04 29.79 15.22
C LEU A 82 2.59 30.69 16.37
N HIS A 83 3.51 31.45 16.98
CA HIS A 83 3.18 32.36 18.08
C HIS A 83 2.30 33.54 17.67
N THR A 84 2.34 33.97 16.41
CA THR A 84 1.43 35.01 15.89
C THR A 84 0.03 34.48 15.59
N CYS A 85 -0.15 33.17 15.49
CA CYS A 85 -1.45 32.56 15.26
C CYS A 85 -2.31 32.62 16.53
N SER A 86 -3.48 33.25 16.43
CA SER A 86 -4.50 33.16 17.47
C SER A 86 -5.41 31.95 17.19
N GLY A 87 -5.42 30.96 18.07
CA GLY A 87 -6.32 29.80 17.98
C GLY A 87 -5.75 28.52 18.56
N SER A 88 -6.58 27.46 18.57
CA SER A 88 -6.09 26.11 18.86
C SER A 88 -5.55 25.48 17.57
N MET A 89 -4.40 24.83 17.66
CA MET A 89 -3.73 24.20 16.51
C MET A 89 -3.44 22.74 16.80
N CYS A 90 -3.48 21.91 15.76
CA CYS A 90 -3.01 20.54 15.78
C CYS A 90 -1.96 20.32 14.70
N LEU A 91 -0.84 19.71 15.07
CA LEU A 91 0.26 19.35 14.18
C LEU A 91 0.33 17.84 14.07
N PHE A 92 0.28 17.31 12.84
CA PHE A 92 0.45 15.90 12.54
C PHE A 92 1.77 15.68 11.79
N ILE A 93 2.65 14.84 12.33
CA ILE A 93 3.91 14.46 11.67
C ILE A 93 3.93 12.94 11.54
N ASP A 94 3.94 12.45 10.30
CA ASP A 94 3.96 11.02 10.00
C ASP A 94 5.34 10.59 9.49
N GLY A 95 5.78 9.39 9.90
CA GLY A 95 7.04 8.78 9.49
C GLY A 95 8.29 9.31 10.21
N LEU A 96 8.26 9.53 11.53
CA LEU A 96 9.45 10.01 12.27
C LEU A 96 10.68 9.10 12.07
N ASP A 97 10.48 7.79 11.98
CA ASP A 97 11.53 6.80 11.70
C ASP A 97 12.12 6.90 10.28
N GLU A 98 11.39 7.54 9.35
CA GLU A 98 11.80 7.70 7.95
C GLU A 98 12.71 8.91 7.71
N ILE A 99 13.05 9.70 8.74
CA ILE A 99 13.94 10.85 8.59
C ILE A 99 15.39 10.43 8.33
N ASP A 100 16.06 11.12 7.40
CA ASP A 100 17.45 10.83 7.04
C ASP A 100 18.37 11.16 8.23
N ARG A 101 18.98 10.12 8.81
CA ARG A 101 19.86 10.23 9.98
C ARG A 101 21.15 11.02 9.71
N LYS A 102 21.54 11.18 8.44
CA LYS A 102 22.80 11.82 8.05
C LYS A 102 22.64 13.31 7.75
N ILE A 103 21.40 13.78 7.58
CA ILE A 103 21.10 15.15 7.17
C ILE A 103 20.54 15.91 8.37
N GLU A 104 21.01 17.14 8.57
CA GLU A 104 20.38 18.09 9.52
C GLU A 104 20.22 17.56 10.96
N GLY A 105 21.10 16.64 11.39
CA GLY A 105 21.04 16.04 12.72
C GLY A 105 19.95 14.97 12.90
N GLY A 106 19.23 14.61 11.82
CA GLY A 106 18.30 13.47 11.77
C GLY A 106 17.21 13.48 12.83
N LEU A 107 16.87 12.28 13.32
CA LEU A 107 15.84 12.10 14.35
C LEU A 107 16.08 12.92 15.63
N PRO A 108 17.29 12.98 16.23
CA PRO A 108 17.53 13.83 17.40
C PRO A 108 17.14 15.30 17.19
N SER A 109 17.46 15.87 16.03
CA SER A 109 17.13 17.26 15.71
C SER A 109 15.62 17.46 15.55
N LEU A 110 14.93 16.51 14.94
CA LEU A 110 13.46 16.54 14.83
C LEU A 110 12.77 16.41 16.19
N LEU A 111 13.24 15.51 17.06
CA LEU A 111 12.72 15.35 18.42
C LEU A 111 12.98 16.59 19.27
N SER A 112 14.15 17.23 19.12
CA SER A 112 14.45 18.52 19.75
C SER A 112 13.48 19.62 19.32
N LEU A 113 13.14 19.68 18.02
CA LEU A 113 12.13 20.61 17.51
C LEU A 113 10.75 20.32 18.12
N ILE A 114 10.31 19.06 18.13
CA ILE A 114 9.03 18.66 18.74
C ILE A 114 9.01 19.06 20.22
N SER A 115 10.11 18.83 20.96
CA SER A 115 10.23 19.21 22.36
C SER A 115 10.19 20.73 22.55
N THR A 116 10.69 21.52 21.61
CA THR A 116 10.59 22.99 21.64
C THR A 116 9.15 23.45 21.41
N LEU A 117 8.46 22.81 20.47
CA LEU A 117 7.10 23.18 20.09
C LEU A 117 6.06 22.82 21.15
N LYS A 118 6.28 21.75 21.94
CA LYS A 118 5.28 21.22 22.88
C LYS A 118 4.79 22.24 23.91
N ASP A 119 5.62 23.22 24.26
CA ASP A 119 5.31 24.23 25.27
C ASP A 119 4.51 25.41 24.68
N THR A 120 4.18 25.36 23.39
CA THR A 120 3.38 26.40 22.71
C THR A 120 1.92 26.35 23.16
N PRO A 121 1.37 27.43 23.75
CA PRO A 121 -0.02 27.44 24.20
C PRO A 121 -1.01 27.18 23.05
N GLY A 122 -1.95 26.27 23.27
CA GLY A 122 -2.98 25.94 22.29
C GLY A 122 -2.52 25.02 21.15
N LEU A 123 -1.27 24.54 21.16
CA LEU A 123 -0.76 23.56 20.19
C LEU A 123 -0.89 22.13 20.73
N LYS A 124 -1.45 21.23 19.92
CA LYS A 124 -1.39 19.78 20.14
C LYS A 124 -0.54 19.14 19.03
N ILE A 125 0.37 18.25 19.39
CA ILE A 125 1.23 17.56 18.43
C ILE A 125 0.89 16.07 18.47
N CYS A 126 0.64 15.49 17.30
CA CYS A 126 0.45 14.06 17.09
C CYS A 126 1.53 13.59 16.13
N VAL A 127 2.31 12.60 16.56
CA VAL A 127 3.37 12.01 15.74
C VAL A 127 3.10 10.54 15.51
N ALA A 128 3.46 10.04 14.34
CA ALA A 128 3.38 8.63 13.98
C ALA A 128 4.75 8.11 13.56
N SER A 129 5.08 6.89 14.02
CA SER A 129 6.35 6.24 13.74
C SER A 129 6.25 4.73 13.93
N ARG A 130 7.22 4.01 13.37
CA ARG A 130 7.53 2.64 13.83
C ARG A 130 8.04 2.66 15.28
N PRO A 131 7.88 1.54 16.02
CA PRO A 131 8.28 1.42 17.42
C PRO A 131 9.80 1.28 17.60
N GLU A 132 10.60 2.21 17.07
CA GLU A 132 12.05 2.21 17.31
C GLU A 132 12.38 2.61 18.75
N LEU A 133 13.34 1.90 19.37
CA LEU A 133 13.73 2.11 20.77
C LEU A 133 14.00 3.59 21.11
N GLN A 134 14.76 4.28 20.27
CA GLN A 134 15.06 5.70 20.50
C GLN A 134 13.81 6.58 20.54
N ILE A 135 12.84 6.34 19.65
CA ILE A 135 11.58 7.11 19.63
C ILE A 135 10.73 6.76 20.85
N GLN A 136 10.68 5.47 21.20
CA GLN A 136 9.93 5.00 22.36
C GLN A 136 10.44 5.59 23.66
N ASP A 137 11.75 5.66 23.84
CA ASP A 137 12.40 6.20 25.04
C ASP A 137 12.14 7.71 25.17
N GLU A 138 12.38 8.47 24.10
CA GLU A 138 12.24 9.94 24.10
C GLU A 138 10.79 10.40 24.25
N LEU A 139 9.82 9.62 23.73
CA LEU A 139 8.40 9.94 23.81
C LEU A 139 7.64 9.16 24.90
N ALA A 140 8.34 8.42 25.76
CA ALA A 140 7.72 7.53 26.75
C ALA A 140 6.76 8.23 27.72
N SER A 141 6.98 9.51 28.00
CA SER A 141 6.19 10.32 28.92
C SER A 141 4.86 10.82 28.33
N PHE A 142 4.63 10.65 27.03
CA PHE A 142 3.44 11.15 26.34
C PHE A 142 2.39 10.07 26.10
N PRO A 143 1.11 10.44 25.91
CA PRO A 143 0.06 9.50 25.51
C PRO A 143 0.41 8.81 24.18
N ARG A 144 0.14 7.50 24.10
CA ARG A 144 0.41 6.69 22.91
C ARG A 144 -0.84 5.97 22.44
N LEU A 145 -0.95 5.82 21.13
CA LEU A 145 -1.98 5.02 20.47
C LEU A 145 -1.28 3.88 19.74
N LEU A 146 -1.45 2.66 20.22
CA LEU A 146 -0.92 1.46 19.57
C LEU A 146 -1.92 1.00 18.52
N LEU A 147 -1.59 1.18 17.24
CA LEU A 147 -2.50 0.85 16.14
C LEU A 147 -2.94 -0.62 16.19
N GLN A 148 -2.04 -1.53 16.56
CA GLN A 148 -2.34 -2.96 16.71
C GLN A 148 -3.38 -3.29 17.78
N GLU A 149 -3.50 -2.45 18.82
CA GLU A 149 -4.55 -2.61 19.84
C GLU A 149 -5.88 -2.04 19.32
N LEU A 150 -5.82 -0.93 18.60
CA LEU A 150 -7.00 -0.25 18.05
C LEU A 150 -7.65 -1.03 16.89
N THR A 151 -6.87 -1.73 16.08
CA THR A 151 -7.38 -2.51 14.93
C THR A 151 -7.72 -3.96 15.30
N ARG A 152 -7.44 -4.39 16.53
CA ARG A 152 -7.62 -5.79 16.98
C ARG A 152 -9.05 -6.30 16.74
N ALA A 153 -10.04 -5.52 17.18
CA ALA A 153 -11.46 -5.89 17.07
C ALA A 153 -11.96 -5.93 15.61
N ASP A 154 -11.49 -4.99 14.78
CA ASP A 154 -11.85 -4.92 13.37
C ASP A 154 -11.24 -6.09 12.59
N ILE A 155 -9.97 -6.41 12.83
CA ILE A 155 -9.30 -7.57 12.23
C ILE A 155 -9.99 -8.86 12.65
N TYR A 156 -10.34 -9.00 13.93
CA TYR A 156 -11.06 -10.18 14.43
C TYR A 156 -12.39 -10.36 13.71
N SER A 157 -13.19 -9.29 13.63
CA SER A 157 -14.49 -9.29 12.96
C SER A 157 -14.38 -9.59 11.46
N TYR A 158 -13.39 -8.99 10.79
CA TYR A 158 -13.10 -9.24 9.38
C TYR A 158 -12.72 -10.71 9.12
N THR A 159 -11.85 -11.25 9.97
CA THR A 159 -11.37 -12.65 9.87
C THR A 159 -12.53 -13.64 10.03
N LEU A 160 -13.37 -13.46 11.06
CA LEU A 160 -14.55 -14.31 11.27
C LEU A 160 -15.52 -14.23 10.09
N GLY A 161 -15.87 -13.01 9.65
CA GLY A 161 -16.81 -12.82 8.54
C GLY A 161 -16.32 -13.48 7.25
N ASP A 162 -15.02 -13.42 6.99
CA ASP A 162 -14.42 -13.99 5.79
C ASP A 162 -14.46 -15.52 5.77
N ILE A 163 -14.07 -16.16 6.87
CA ILE A 163 -14.04 -17.63 6.98
C ILE A 163 -15.46 -18.20 6.90
N ILE A 164 -16.41 -17.62 7.63
CA ILE A 164 -17.82 -18.05 7.64
C ILE A 164 -18.43 -17.93 6.25
N THR A 165 -18.12 -16.86 5.50
CA THR A 165 -18.62 -16.68 4.14
C THR A 165 -18.15 -17.78 3.21
N VAL A 166 -16.90 -18.20 3.33
CA VAL A 166 -16.30 -19.23 2.47
C VAL A 166 -16.82 -20.63 2.81
N GLU A 167 -17.04 -20.92 4.09
CA GLU A 167 -17.67 -22.17 4.54
C GLU A 167 -19.08 -22.32 3.96
N HIS A 168 -19.93 -21.29 4.09
CA HIS A 168 -21.27 -21.31 3.52
C HIS A 168 -21.28 -21.36 1.98
N ALA A 169 -20.25 -20.78 1.33
CA ALA A 169 -20.09 -20.86 -0.12
C ALA A 169 -19.54 -22.22 -0.60
N ASN A 170 -19.13 -23.13 0.29
CA ASN A 170 -18.80 -24.51 -0.03
C ASN A 170 -19.98 -25.47 0.30
N ASP A 171 -20.87 -25.08 1.22
CA ASP A 171 -22.06 -25.87 1.59
C ASP A 171 -23.07 -26.08 0.46
N TRP A 172 -23.18 -25.17 -0.52
CA TRP A 172 -24.14 -25.33 -1.64
C TRP A 172 -23.81 -26.52 -2.57
N LEU A 173 -22.60 -27.08 -2.48
CA LEU A 173 -22.18 -28.26 -3.27
C LEU A 173 -22.41 -29.60 -2.55
N VAL A 174 -22.62 -29.61 -1.22
CA VAL A 174 -22.73 -30.85 -0.43
C VAL A 174 -23.91 -30.78 0.54
N SER A 175 -25.12 -30.94 0.01
CA SER A 175 -26.40 -30.81 0.75
C SER A 175 -26.73 -31.96 1.72
N THR A 176 -25.74 -32.65 2.33
CA THR A 176 -26.02 -33.82 3.21
C THR A 176 -25.18 -33.98 4.47
N SER A 177 -24.23 -33.09 4.75
CA SER A 177 -23.41 -33.15 5.98
C SER A 177 -23.41 -31.79 6.68
N PRO A 178 -23.34 -31.71 8.02
CA PRO A 178 -23.01 -30.46 8.69
C PRO A 178 -21.66 -29.94 8.15
N PRO A 179 -21.45 -28.60 8.14
CA PRO A 179 -20.20 -28.01 7.67
C PRO A 179 -19.00 -28.72 8.30
N ALA A 180 -17.93 -28.94 7.53
CA ALA A 180 -16.74 -29.66 8.01
C ALA A 180 -16.14 -29.03 9.29
N PHE A 181 -16.42 -27.75 9.56
CA PHE A 181 -15.93 -27.00 10.70
C PHE A 181 -17.03 -26.56 11.68
N ALA A 182 -18.26 -27.07 11.56
CA ALA A 182 -19.39 -26.69 12.42
C ALA A 182 -19.17 -26.93 13.93
N GLN A 183 -18.17 -27.74 14.28
CA GLN A 183 -17.77 -28.04 15.66
C GLN A 183 -16.41 -27.41 16.05
N GLU A 184 -15.69 -26.83 15.09
CA GLU A 184 -14.34 -26.31 15.30
C GLU A 184 -14.37 -24.88 15.83
N PRO A 185 -13.41 -24.49 16.68
CA PRO A 185 -13.40 -23.17 17.29
C PRO A 185 -12.83 -22.12 16.33
N ILE A 186 -13.60 -21.73 15.31
CA ILE A 186 -13.30 -20.58 14.42
C ILE A 186 -12.84 -19.33 15.21
N PRO A 187 -13.40 -19.00 16.39
CA PRO A 187 -12.87 -17.94 17.26
C PRO A 187 -11.38 -18.07 17.60
N GLN A 188 -10.86 -19.28 17.85
CA GLN A 188 -9.44 -19.50 18.17
C GLN A 188 -8.54 -19.21 16.97
N LEU A 189 -8.98 -19.62 15.77
CA LEU A 189 -8.28 -19.31 14.52
C LEU A 189 -8.16 -17.79 14.31
N ALA A 190 -9.26 -17.08 14.54
CA ALA A 190 -9.30 -15.64 14.45
C ALA A 190 -8.36 -14.98 15.48
N ASP A 191 -8.30 -15.48 16.71
CA ASP A 191 -7.39 -14.98 17.75
C ASP A 191 -5.90 -15.13 17.36
N ILE A 192 -5.53 -16.25 16.74
CA ILE A 192 -4.16 -16.48 16.27
C ILE A 192 -3.83 -15.52 15.13
N ILE A 193 -4.72 -15.38 14.13
CA ILE A 193 -4.55 -14.47 13.00
C ILE A 193 -4.40 -13.03 13.48
N VAL A 194 -5.28 -12.59 14.39
CA VAL A 194 -5.25 -11.24 14.98
C VAL A 194 -3.95 -10.98 15.72
N THR A 195 -3.46 -11.98 16.47
CA THR A 195 -2.23 -11.84 17.24
C THR A 195 -1.02 -11.75 16.32
N LYS A 196 -0.94 -12.59 15.29
CA LYS A 196 0.18 -12.58 14.32
C LYS A 196 0.16 -11.41 13.36
N ALA A 197 -1.02 -10.85 13.06
CA ALA A 197 -1.14 -9.72 12.16
C ALA A 197 -0.50 -8.44 12.73
N GLU A 198 -0.36 -8.33 14.05
CA GLU A 198 0.17 -7.13 14.74
C GLU A 198 -0.43 -5.82 14.20
N GLY A 199 -1.72 -5.84 13.89
CA GLY A 199 -2.47 -4.70 13.37
C GLY A 199 -2.40 -4.48 11.85
N VAL A 200 -1.66 -5.30 11.10
CA VAL A 200 -1.46 -5.17 9.65
C VAL A 200 -2.57 -5.87 8.86
N PHE A 201 -3.57 -5.12 8.41
CA PHE A 201 -4.68 -5.65 7.59
C PHE A 201 -4.23 -6.38 6.32
N LEU A 202 -3.16 -5.91 5.68
CA LEU A 202 -2.63 -6.56 4.49
C LEU A 202 -2.13 -7.97 4.79
N TRP A 203 -1.51 -8.19 5.95
CA TRP A 203 -1.07 -9.51 6.40
C TRP A 203 -2.28 -10.44 6.49
N VAL A 204 -3.35 -9.99 7.15
CA VAL A 204 -4.60 -10.74 7.32
C VAL A 204 -5.20 -11.10 5.96
N HIS A 205 -5.27 -10.14 5.04
CA HIS A 205 -5.79 -10.37 3.69
C HIS A 205 -5.02 -11.45 2.92
N LEU A 206 -3.68 -11.40 2.96
CA LEU A 206 -2.82 -12.39 2.32
C LEU A 206 -3.01 -13.79 2.92
N VAL A 207 -3.07 -13.88 4.25
CA VAL A 207 -3.25 -15.14 4.99
C VAL A 207 -4.61 -15.76 4.72
N LEU A 208 -5.68 -14.95 4.76
CA LEU A 208 -7.04 -15.41 4.46
C LEU A 208 -7.15 -15.99 3.04
N SER A 209 -6.48 -15.41 2.04
CA SER A 209 -6.45 -16.02 0.69
C SER A 209 -5.89 -17.45 0.71
N GLY A 210 -4.87 -17.69 1.53
CA GLY A 210 -4.28 -19.01 1.72
C GLY A 210 -5.21 -19.99 2.42
N ILE A 211 -5.95 -19.52 3.43
CA ILE A 211 -6.95 -20.29 4.17
C ILE A 211 -8.11 -20.67 3.26
N ARG A 212 -8.64 -19.73 2.47
CA ARG A 212 -9.69 -19.99 1.48
C ARG A 212 -9.30 -21.11 0.52
N ASN A 213 -8.06 -21.08 0.02
CA ASN A 213 -7.56 -22.15 -0.84
C ASN A 213 -7.51 -23.50 -0.13
N GLY A 214 -7.12 -23.53 1.14
CA GLY A 214 -7.14 -24.78 1.93
C GLY A 214 -8.56 -25.31 2.14
N LEU A 215 -9.52 -24.42 2.44
CA LEU A 215 -10.93 -24.77 2.58
C LEU A 215 -11.52 -25.34 1.28
N VAL A 216 -11.21 -24.73 0.13
CA VAL A 216 -11.63 -25.24 -1.19
C VAL A 216 -10.99 -26.60 -1.50
N ASN A 217 -9.79 -26.87 -0.99
CA ASN A 217 -9.09 -28.14 -1.16
C ASN A 217 -9.46 -29.21 -0.10
N TYR A 218 -10.41 -28.91 0.79
CA TYR A 218 -10.82 -29.79 1.91
C TYR A 218 -9.66 -30.14 2.86
N ASP A 219 -8.74 -29.20 3.11
CA ASP A 219 -7.71 -29.33 4.15
C ASP A 219 -8.38 -29.57 5.52
N SER A 220 -7.83 -30.44 6.35
CA SER A 220 -8.34 -30.65 7.71
C SER A 220 -8.07 -29.42 8.60
N TRP A 221 -8.79 -29.32 9.71
CA TRP A 221 -8.56 -28.27 10.70
C TRP A 221 -7.11 -28.24 11.21
N ASP A 222 -6.56 -29.41 11.53
CA ASP A 222 -5.16 -29.54 11.97
C ASP A 222 -4.17 -29.01 10.92
N MET A 223 -4.41 -29.29 9.63
CA MET A 223 -3.58 -28.77 8.54
C MET A 223 -3.67 -27.24 8.43
N LEU A 224 -4.86 -26.66 8.58
CA LEU A 224 -5.05 -25.22 8.56
C LEU A 224 -4.36 -24.54 9.75
N MET A 225 -4.49 -25.14 10.94
CA MET A 225 -3.86 -24.67 12.17
C MET A 225 -2.33 -24.71 12.07
N GLU A 226 -1.75 -25.86 11.72
CA GLU A 226 -0.30 -26.01 11.52
C GLU A 226 0.22 -24.99 10.50
N ARG A 227 -0.52 -24.80 9.41
CA ARG A 227 -0.18 -23.83 8.37
C ARG A 227 -0.15 -22.41 8.89
N ILE A 228 -1.12 -21.99 9.69
CA ILE A 228 -1.20 -20.63 10.24
C ILE A 228 -0.17 -20.42 11.35
N GLU A 229 0.06 -21.43 12.20
CA GLU A 229 1.09 -21.43 13.22
C GLU A 229 2.51 -21.34 12.64
N ALA A 230 2.73 -21.87 11.43
CA ALA A 230 3.99 -21.73 10.71
C ALA A 230 4.18 -20.37 10.02
N LEU A 231 3.15 -19.52 9.89
CA LEU A 231 3.28 -18.22 9.23
C LEU A 231 4.04 -17.21 10.12
N PRO A 232 4.97 -16.43 9.55
CA PRO A 232 5.66 -15.38 10.28
C PRO A 232 4.75 -14.15 10.47
N SER A 233 4.95 -13.40 11.57
CA SER A 233 4.26 -12.12 11.80
C SER A 233 4.80 -11.00 10.88
N GLU A 234 6.10 -11.05 10.56
CA GLU A 234 6.75 -10.05 9.72
C GLU A 234 6.32 -10.16 8.25
N LEU A 235 5.90 -9.04 7.67
CA LEU A 235 5.31 -9.00 6.33
C LEU A 235 6.29 -9.43 5.22
N ASN A 236 7.58 -9.11 5.36
CA ASN A 236 8.60 -9.54 4.39
C ASN A 236 8.79 -11.06 4.41
N GLU A 237 8.87 -11.66 5.61
CA GLU A 237 8.96 -13.11 5.77
C GLU A 237 7.68 -13.81 5.28
N LEU A 238 6.52 -13.16 5.44
CA LEU A 238 5.26 -13.65 4.89
C LEU A 238 5.32 -13.68 3.35
N TYR A 239 5.83 -12.63 2.70
CA TYR A 239 6.01 -12.63 1.24
C TYR A 239 6.94 -13.77 0.78
N GLU A 240 8.05 -14.02 1.48
CA GLU A 240 8.93 -15.16 1.19
C GLU A 240 8.20 -16.50 1.32
N THR A 241 7.41 -16.66 2.37
CA THR A 241 6.62 -17.87 2.62
C THR A 241 5.57 -18.09 1.54
N ILE A 242 4.89 -17.02 1.10
CA ILE A 242 3.94 -17.04 -0.01
C ILE A 242 4.65 -17.41 -1.31
N TRP A 243 5.78 -16.77 -1.63
CA TRP A 243 6.55 -17.06 -2.83
C TRP A 243 6.96 -18.53 -2.89
N ARG A 244 7.53 -19.06 -1.79
CA ARG A 244 7.96 -20.46 -1.68
C ARG A 244 6.82 -21.44 -1.92
N ARG A 245 5.62 -21.11 -1.45
CA ARG A 245 4.41 -21.94 -1.62
C ARG A 245 3.88 -21.93 -3.06
N PHE A 246 3.81 -20.77 -3.71
CA PHE A 246 3.16 -20.63 -5.02
C PHE A 246 4.08 -20.91 -6.20
N SER A 247 5.33 -20.46 -6.13
CA SER A 247 6.29 -20.67 -7.22
C SER A 247 6.94 -22.06 -7.14
N GLY A 248 7.01 -22.64 -5.93
CA GLY A 248 7.73 -23.89 -5.66
C GLY A 248 9.16 -23.85 -6.19
N GLU A 249 9.73 -25.03 -6.43
CA GLU A 249 10.96 -25.20 -7.23
C GLU A 249 10.66 -25.26 -8.74
N ASN A 250 9.48 -24.80 -9.20
CA ASN A 250 9.10 -24.87 -10.62
C ASN A 250 9.70 -23.69 -11.40
N PRO A 251 10.74 -23.90 -12.23
CA PRO A 251 11.44 -22.79 -12.88
C PRO A 251 10.54 -22.01 -13.84
N LEU A 252 9.54 -22.66 -14.45
CA LEU A 252 8.62 -22.01 -15.38
C LEU A 252 7.67 -21.04 -14.67
N TYR A 253 7.26 -21.35 -13.44
CA TYR A 253 6.39 -20.46 -12.65
C TYR A 253 7.20 -19.28 -12.12
N GLN A 254 8.41 -19.54 -11.64
CA GLN A 254 9.35 -18.52 -11.18
C GLN A 254 9.65 -17.50 -12.30
N HIS A 255 10.04 -17.97 -13.49
CA HIS A 255 10.34 -17.11 -14.63
C HIS A 255 9.14 -16.25 -15.05
N ARG A 256 7.94 -16.85 -15.13
CA ARG A 256 6.73 -16.13 -15.53
C ARG A 256 6.28 -15.10 -14.50
N ALA A 257 6.35 -15.42 -13.21
CA ALA A 257 6.02 -14.46 -12.15
C ALA A 257 7.01 -13.29 -12.14
N ALA A 258 8.31 -13.57 -12.28
CA ALA A 258 9.36 -12.54 -12.36
C ALA A 258 9.15 -11.60 -13.56
N LEU A 259 8.78 -12.13 -14.74
CA LEU A 259 8.41 -11.34 -15.90
C LEU A 259 7.25 -10.38 -15.60
N TYR A 260 6.18 -10.86 -14.96
CA TYR A 260 5.05 -9.99 -14.59
C TYR A 260 5.48 -8.90 -13.61
N PHE A 261 6.28 -9.24 -12.60
CA PHE A 261 6.77 -8.25 -11.63
C PHE A 261 7.65 -7.20 -12.30
N ASN A 262 8.56 -7.59 -13.18
CA ASN A 262 9.44 -6.66 -13.91
C ASN A 262 8.66 -5.76 -14.88
N LEU A 263 7.63 -6.28 -15.54
CA LEU A 263 6.74 -5.45 -16.36
C LEU A 263 5.98 -4.43 -15.49
N LEU A 264 5.41 -4.87 -14.35
CA LEU A 264 4.69 -3.99 -13.44
C LEU A 264 5.57 -2.92 -12.79
N ASN A 265 6.86 -3.17 -12.61
CA ASN A 265 7.80 -2.19 -12.06
C ASN A 265 7.92 -0.91 -12.92
N PHE A 266 7.57 -0.95 -14.22
CA PHE A 266 7.58 0.25 -15.07
C PHE A 266 6.51 1.28 -14.68
N ASP A 267 5.36 0.86 -14.15
CA ASP A 267 4.30 1.73 -13.63
C ASP A 267 3.69 1.11 -12.37
N TRP A 268 4.52 0.92 -11.35
CA TRP A 268 4.11 0.26 -10.11
C TRP A 268 3.07 1.08 -9.32
N PHE A 269 3.06 2.41 -9.52
CA PHE A 269 2.17 3.33 -8.79
C PHE A 269 0.75 3.31 -9.34
N SER A 270 0.58 3.42 -10.66
CA SER A 270 -0.76 3.46 -11.30
C SER A 270 -1.26 2.08 -11.71
N GLY A 271 -0.38 1.07 -11.68
CA GLY A 271 -0.62 -0.25 -12.27
C GLY A 271 -0.54 -0.22 -13.79
N MET A 272 -0.48 -1.39 -14.41
CA MET A 272 -0.46 -1.54 -15.86
C MET A 272 -1.86 -1.87 -16.40
N PRO A 273 -2.31 -1.27 -17.53
CA PRO A 273 -3.51 -1.74 -18.22
C PRO A 273 -3.46 -3.25 -18.47
N PHE A 274 -4.56 -3.97 -18.19
CA PHE A 274 -4.58 -5.43 -18.26
C PHE A 274 -4.22 -5.96 -19.66
N LEU A 275 -4.77 -5.33 -20.70
CA LEU A 275 -4.49 -5.70 -22.10
C LEU A 275 -3.01 -5.45 -22.47
N GLN A 276 -2.41 -4.38 -21.95
CA GLN A 276 -1.00 -4.08 -22.19
C GLN A 276 -0.10 -5.14 -21.55
N LEU A 277 -0.39 -5.55 -20.31
CA LEU A 277 0.34 -6.64 -19.66
C LEU A 277 0.20 -7.96 -20.43
N MET A 278 -0.99 -8.25 -20.97
CA MET A 278 -1.24 -9.43 -21.80
C MET A 278 -0.34 -9.44 -23.04
N PHE A 279 -0.30 -8.35 -23.81
CA PHE A 279 0.54 -8.27 -25.00
C PHE A 279 2.06 -8.21 -24.71
N ALA A 280 2.45 -7.59 -23.59
CA ALA A 280 3.86 -7.44 -23.21
C ALA A 280 4.44 -8.73 -22.60
N SER A 281 3.63 -9.52 -21.92
CA SER A 281 4.07 -10.78 -21.30
C SER A 281 4.03 -11.99 -22.24
N ASP A 282 3.43 -11.85 -23.41
CA ASP A 282 3.44 -12.90 -24.43
C ASP A 282 4.81 -12.92 -25.15
N SER A 283 5.50 -14.06 -25.11
CA SER A 283 6.85 -14.18 -25.68
C SER A 283 6.84 -13.89 -27.19
N PRO A 284 7.92 -13.33 -27.76
CA PRO A 284 8.07 -13.14 -29.21
C PRO A 284 7.88 -14.43 -30.04
N SER A 285 8.08 -15.60 -29.43
CA SER A 285 7.83 -16.92 -30.05
C SER A 285 6.35 -17.27 -30.24
N GLN A 286 5.43 -16.48 -29.67
CA GLN A 286 3.97 -16.60 -29.86
C GLN A 286 3.37 -15.39 -30.60
N LYS A 287 4.20 -14.42 -31.00
CA LYS A 287 3.77 -13.39 -31.96
C LYS A 287 3.92 -13.93 -33.37
N PRO A 288 2.85 -14.07 -34.17
CA PRO A 288 2.97 -13.60 -35.53
C PRO A 288 3.24 -12.10 -35.39
N VAL A 289 4.50 -11.75 -35.64
CA VAL A 289 5.01 -10.39 -35.68
C VAL A 289 3.97 -9.50 -36.38
N LEU A 290 3.86 -8.25 -35.92
CA LEU A 290 3.12 -7.15 -36.55
C LEU A 290 3.56 -6.84 -38.02
N GLY A 291 4.23 -7.78 -38.69
CA GLY A 291 4.41 -7.86 -40.13
C GLY A 291 3.44 -8.91 -40.69
N ASP A 292 2.58 -8.46 -41.60
CA ASP A 292 1.61 -9.24 -42.36
C ASP A 292 0.45 -9.86 -41.57
N GLY A 293 -0.39 -8.98 -41.02
CA GLY A 293 -1.85 -9.18 -41.14
C GLY A 293 -2.52 -10.23 -40.27
N VAL A 294 -1.91 -10.71 -39.18
CA VAL A 294 -2.66 -11.55 -38.22
C VAL A 294 -3.60 -10.68 -37.39
N ARG A 295 -4.87 -10.65 -37.83
CA ARG A 295 -5.98 -10.14 -37.03
C ARG A 295 -6.19 -11.07 -35.84
N PHE A 296 -6.02 -10.58 -34.61
CA PHE A 296 -6.55 -11.28 -33.44
C PHE A 296 -8.08 -11.35 -33.59
N SER A 297 -8.64 -12.56 -33.56
CA SER A 297 -10.09 -12.68 -33.38
C SER A 297 -10.45 -12.23 -31.96
N ALA A 298 -11.62 -11.62 -31.78
CA ALA A 298 -12.12 -11.22 -30.46
C ALA A 298 -12.10 -12.41 -29.47
N LYS A 299 -12.43 -13.60 -29.96
CA LYS A 299 -12.41 -14.86 -29.19
C LYS A 299 -11.02 -15.24 -28.69
N ASN A 300 -9.99 -15.14 -29.53
CA ASN A 300 -8.62 -15.44 -29.15
C ASN A 300 -8.12 -14.45 -28.10
N LEU A 301 -8.45 -13.16 -28.24
CA LEU A 301 -8.04 -12.14 -27.28
C LEU A 301 -8.69 -12.35 -25.91
N ILE A 302 -9.99 -12.64 -25.87
CA ILE A 302 -10.70 -12.96 -24.62
C ILE A 302 -10.07 -14.20 -23.97
N THR A 303 -9.77 -15.22 -24.76
CA THR A 303 -9.13 -16.44 -24.27
C THR A 303 -7.75 -16.13 -23.65
N ALA A 304 -6.93 -15.30 -24.32
CA ALA A 304 -5.65 -14.86 -23.78
C ALA A 304 -5.81 -14.06 -22.48
N CYS A 305 -6.84 -13.20 -22.39
CA CYS A 305 -7.14 -12.45 -21.18
C CYS A 305 -7.56 -13.36 -20.01
N GLU A 306 -8.44 -14.33 -20.27
CA GLU A 306 -8.87 -15.32 -19.27
C GLU A 306 -7.69 -16.19 -18.80
N ILE A 307 -6.78 -16.55 -19.71
CA ILE A 307 -5.53 -17.27 -19.38
C ILE A 307 -4.62 -16.41 -18.51
N LEU A 308 -4.34 -15.16 -18.90
CA LEU A 308 -3.49 -14.26 -18.11
C LEU A 308 -4.05 -14.07 -16.71
N HIS A 309 -5.36 -13.84 -16.58
CA HIS A 309 -6.00 -13.63 -15.29
C HIS A 309 -5.77 -14.82 -14.34
N ARG A 310 -5.92 -16.05 -14.85
CA ARG A 310 -5.62 -17.27 -14.09
C ARG A 310 -4.13 -17.43 -13.79
N GLN A 311 -3.27 -17.06 -14.73
CA GLN A 311 -1.82 -17.13 -14.56
C GLN A 311 -1.31 -16.15 -13.48
N LEU A 312 -1.85 -14.93 -13.43
CA LEU A 312 -1.52 -13.96 -12.38
C LEU A 312 -1.87 -14.52 -11.01
N TRP A 313 -3.06 -15.11 -10.87
CA TRP A 313 -3.48 -15.74 -9.60
C TRP A 313 -2.58 -16.93 -9.23
N ALA A 314 -2.33 -17.84 -10.16
CA ALA A 314 -1.58 -19.07 -9.90
C ALA A 314 -0.07 -18.85 -9.69
N ARG A 315 0.53 -17.83 -10.34
CA ARG A 315 1.99 -17.64 -10.36
C ARG A 315 2.46 -16.52 -9.45
N CYS A 316 1.64 -15.50 -9.20
CA CYS A 316 2.04 -14.36 -8.38
C CYS A 316 1.63 -14.49 -6.91
N GLY A 317 0.85 -15.51 -6.52
CA GLY A 317 0.56 -15.82 -5.11
C GLY A 317 -0.05 -14.68 -4.29
N GLY A 318 -0.73 -13.72 -4.91
CA GLY A 318 -1.29 -12.55 -4.22
C GLY A 318 -0.35 -11.35 -4.10
N PHE A 319 0.83 -11.36 -4.75
CA PHE A 319 1.67 -10.16 -4.87
C PHE A 319 1.04 -9.07 -5.75
N VAL A 320 0.13 -9.46 -6.64
CA VAL A 320 -0.53 -8.58 -7.60
C VAL A 320 -2.03 -8.77 -7.52
N GLU A 321 -2.76 -7.71 -7.83
CA GLU A 321 -4.20 -7.70 -7.92
C GLU A 321 -4.68 -7.11 -9.24
N VAL A 322 -5.86 -7.53 -9.68
CA VAL A 322 -6.54 -7.04 -10.88
C VAL A 322 -7.67 -6.12 -10.41
N ILE A 323 -7.52 -4.81 -10.66
CA ILE A 323 -8.46 -3.78 -10.20
C ILE A 323 -9.20 -3.14 -11.36
N GLN A 324 -10.42 -2.70 -11.12
CA GLN A 324 -11.17 -1.92 -12.08
C GLN A 324 -10.64 -0.47 -12.11
N GLY A 325 -10.24 0.00 -13.29
CA GLY A 325 -9.90 1.38 -13.58
C GLY A 325 -11.13 2.29 -13.58
N GLY A 326 -10.92 3.56 -13.20
CA GLY A 326 -12.01 4.52 -12.97
C GLY A 326 -13.00 4.67 -14.14
N ASN A 327 -14.28 4.84 -13.79
CA ASN A 327 -15.48 4.95 -14.61
C ASN A 327 -15.84 3.69 -15.44
N SER A 328 -16.54 2.76 -14.80
CA SER A 328 -17.33 1.76 -15.52
C SER A 328 -18.51 2.44 -16.22
N ALA A 329 -18.54 2.45 -17.55
CA ALA A 329 -19.81 2.54 -18.25
C ALA A 329 -20.63 1.30 -17.88
N ARG A 330 -21.89 1.48 -17.45
CA ARG A 330 -22.81 0.36 -17.25
C ARG A 330 -23.06 -0.27 -18.63
N ILE A 331 -22.75 -1.55 -18.78
CA ILE A 331 -23.05 -2.32 -19.99
C ILE A 331 -24.59 -2.33 -20.14
N PRO A 332 -25.16 -1.81 -21.25
CA PRO A 332 -26.59 -1.88 -21.46
C PRO A 332 -27.02 -3.34 -21.62
N GLY A 333 -27.84 -3.82 -20.68
CA GLY A 333 -28.50 -5.11 -20.79
C GLY A 333 -29.55 -5.07 -21.88
N GLY A 334 -29.29 -5.71 -23.01
CA GLY A 334 -30.26 -5.84 -24.09
C GLY A 334 -29.74 -6.77 -25.18
N HIS A 335 -30.44 -7.91 -25.34
CA HIS A 335 -30.38 -8.93 -26.40
C HIS A 335 -29.15 -8.93 -27.30
N GLN A 336 -28.27 -9.94 -27.19
CA GLN A 336 -26.96 -9.87 -27.85
C GLN A 336 -26.64 -11.11 -28.68
N SER A 337 -26.38 -10.87 -29.96
CA SER A 337 -25.63 -11.77 -30.84
C SER A 337 -24.28 -12.15 -30.20
N GLU A 338 -23.67 -13.25 -30.65
CA GLU A 338 -22.36 -13.72 -30.17
C GLU A 338 -21.30 -12.59 -30.22
N GLU A 339 -21.32 -11.75 -31.25
CA GLU A 339 -20.42 -10.60 -31.39
C GLU A 339 -20.58 -9.57 -30.26
N ALA A 340 -21.81 -9.18 -29.92
CA ALA A 340 -22.04 -8.20 -28.87
C ALA A 340 -21.60 -8.72 -27.48
N MET A 341 -21.74 -10.04 -27.23
CA MET A 341 -21.21 -10.67 -26.02
C MET A 341 -19.67 -10.65 -25.98
N LEU A 342 -19.00 -10.91 -27.11
CA LEU A 342 -17.54 -10.83 -27.20
C LEU A 342 -17.05 -9.39 -27.00
N PHE A 343 -17.69 -8.40 -27.63
CA PHE A 343 -17.37 -6.98 -27.42
C PHE A 343 -17.54 -6.56 -25.96
N SER A 344 -18.61 -6.99 -25.29
CA SER A 344 -18.84 -6.70 -23.88
C SER A 344 -17.74 -7.28 -22.98
N LYS A 345 -17.28 -8.51 -23.23
CA LYS A 345 -16.14 -9.11 -22.51
C LYS A 345 -14.83 -8.36 -22.75
N LEU A 346 -14.59 -7.88 -23.97
CA LEU A 346 -13.39 -7.10 -24.29
C LEU A 346 -13.39 -5.72 -23.62
N GLU A 347 -14.53 -5.02 -23.66
CA GLU A 347 -14.72 -3.76 -22.96
C GLU A 347 -14.58 -3.96 -21.44
N TYR A 348 -15.01 -5.11 -20.90
CA TYR A 348 -14.73 -5.46 -19.51
C TYR A 348 -13.22 -5.44 -19.23
N PHE A 349 -12.39 -6.22 -19.95
CA PHE A 349 -10.94 -6.27 -19.71
C PHE A 349 -10.21 -4.94 -19.97
N ARG A 350 -10.70 -4.11 -20.90
CA ARG A 350 -10.15 -2.79 -21.21
C ARG A 350 -10.14 -1.86 -20.00
N HIS A 351 -11.11 -2.01 -19.10
CA HIS A 351 -11.18 -1.20 -17.90
C HIS A 351 -10.36 -1.74 -16.74
N TYR A 352 -9.75 -2.92 -16.83
CA TYR A 352 -8.93 -3.44 -15.73
C TYR A 352 -7.46 -3.01 -15.82
N ARG A 353 -6.85 -2.89 -14.65
CA ARG A 353 -5.42 -2.72 -14.47
C ARG A 353 -4.89 -3.80 -13.54
N VAL A 354 -3.63 -4.15 -13.71
CA VAL A 354 -2.89 -5.05 -12.83
C VAL A 354 -1.87 -4.21 -12.07
N LYS A 355 -1.82 -4.33 -10.75
CA LYS A 355 -0.83 -3.64 -9.92
C LYS A 355 -0.35 -4.55 -8.80
N PHE A 356 0.73 -4.15 -8.12
CA PHE A 356 1.08 -4.78 -6.86
C PHE A 356 -0.06 -4.60 -5.85
N ILE A 357 -0.33 -5.63 -5.06
CA ILE A 357 -1.38 -5.63 -4.04
C ILE A 357 -1.23 -4.48 -3.04
N HIS A 358 0.03 -4.12 -2.78
CA HIS A 358 0.40 -3.01 -1.94
C HIS A 358 1.82 -2.56 -2.25
N ARG A 359 2.16 -1.33 -1.85
CA ARG A 359 3.53 -0.79 -1.93
C ARG A 359 4.55 -1.73 -1.29
N SER A 360 4.22 -2.37 -0.17
CA SER A 360 5.11 -3.31 0.52
C SER A 360 5.51 -4.51 -0.34
N ALA A 361 4.66 -4.99 -1.24
CA ALA A 361 5.02 -6.08 -2.16
C ALA A 361 6.07 -5.61 -3.18
N HIS A 362 5.89 -4.41 -3.73
CA HIS A 362 6.87 -3.76 -4.61
C HIS A 362 8.20 -3.52 -3.87
N GLU A 363 8.16 -2.98 -2.66
CA GLU A 363 9.36 -2.72 -1.85
C GLU A 363 10.07 -4.01 -1.43
N PHE A 364 9.33 -5.04 -1.08
CA PHE A 364 9.89 -6.36 -0.84
C PHE A 364 10.68 -6.84 -2.06
N LEU A 365 10.07 -6.82 -3.24
CA LEU A 365 10.71 -7.27 -4.49
C LEU A 365 11.94 -6.44 -4.88
N THR A 366 11.90 -5.13 -4.69
CA THR A 366 12.96 -4.22 -5.20
C THR A 366 14.07 -3.93 -4.20
N LYS A 367 13.78 -3.95 -2.89
CA LYS A 367 14.72 -3.50 -1.85
C LYS A 367 15.33 -4.64 -1.04
N THR A 368 14.63 -5.77 -0.89
CA THR A 368 15.18 -6.90 -0.14
C THR A 368 16.11 -7.74 -1.01
N THR A 369 16.98 -8.51 -0.37
CA THR A 369 17.86 -9.45 -1.08
C THR A 369 17.05 -10.59 -1.70
N GLU A 370 16.09 -11.14 -0.97
CA GLU A 370 15.24 -12.24 -1.48
C GLU A 370 14.34 -11.77 -2.61
N GLY A 371 13.71 -10.61 -2.49
CA GLY A 371 12.91 -10.01 -3.56
C GLY A 371 13.69 -9.80 -4.85
N ARG A 372 14.93 -9.32 -4.77
CA ARG A 372 15.78 -9.14 -5.96
C ARG A 372 16.18 -10.47 -6.60
N LYS A 373 16.34 -11.55 -5.81
CA LYS A 373 16.51 -12.90 -6.38
C LYS A 373 15.26 -13.34 -7.14
N ILE A 374 14.06 -13.03 -6.61
CA ILE A 374 12.79 -13.34 -7.28
C ILE A 374 12.71 -12.62 -8.64
N LEU A 375 13.03 -11.32 -8.68
CA LEU A 375 13.05 -10.56 -9.95
C LEU A 375 14.09 -11.10 -10.93
N GLY A 376 15.18 -11.68 -10.43
CA GLY A 376 16.27 -12.26 -11.22
C GLY A 376 15.94 -13.55 -11.95
N TYR A 377 14.79 -14.19 -11.69
CA TYR A 377 14.35 -15.36 -12.48
C TYR A 377 13.93 -14.99 -13.90
N ASP A 378 13.67 -13.70 -14.15
CA ASP A 378 13.42 -13.19 -15.50
C ASP A 378 14.76 -12.85 -16.17
N GLU A 379 15.16 -13.71 -17.10
CA GLU A 379 16.42 -13.60 -17.84
C GLU A 379 16.38 -12.51 -18.93
N ASN A 380 15.23 -11.88 -19.17
CA ASN A 380 15.11 -10.85 -20.20
C ASN A 380 15.74 -9.53 -19.74
N PRO A 381 16.60 -8.90 -20.56
CA PRO A 381 17.08 -7.55 -20.28
C PRO A 381 15.93 -6.54 -20.17
N ALA A 382 16.08 -5.52 -19.31
CA ALA A 382 15.08 -4.46 -19.15
C ALA A 382 14.70 -3.75 -20.48
N ALA A 383 15.63 -3.68 -21.44
CA ALA A 383 15.37 -3.14 -22.78
C ALA A 383 14.30 -3.95 -23.54
N ASN A 384 14.24 -5.27 -23.34
CA ASN A 384 13.21 -6.12 -23.96
C ASN A 384 11.83 -5.84 -23.38
N HIS A 385 11.74 -5.51 -22.08
CA HIS A 385 10.48 -5.11 -21.46
C HIS A 385 9.98 -3.78 -22.02
N VAL A 386 10.86 -2.78 -22.15
CA VAL A 386 10.50 -1.50 -22.79
C VAL A 386 9.99 -1.73 -24.21
N PHE A 387 10.70 -2.54 -24.99
CA PHE A 387 10.28 -2.87 -26.35
C PHE A 387 8.93 -3.59 -26.39
N ALA A 388 8.72 -4.56 -25.50
CA ALA A 388 7.46 -5.28 -25.38
C ALA A 388 6.30 -4.34 -25.01
N LEU A 389 6.53 -3.40 -24.10
CA LEU A 389 5.54 -2.42 -23.64
C LEU A 389 5.22 -1.34 -24.68
N VAL A 390 6.16 -0.99 -25.55
CA VAL A 390 5.93 -0.03 -26.65
C VAL A 390 5.13 -0.68 -27.79
N LEU A 391 5.28 -1.99 -27.99
CA LEU A 391 4.53 -2.75 -28.99
C LEU A 391 3.13 -3.18 -28.53
N ALA A 392 2.89 -3.18 -27.22
CA ALA A 392 1.66 -3.60 -26.55
C ALA A 392 0.72 -2.41 -26.33
#